data_AF-A0A3C1Z936-F1
#
_entry.id   AF-A0A3C1Z936-F1
#
_cell.length_a   1.000
_cell.length_b   1.000
_cell.length_c   1.000
_cell.angle_alpha   90.00
_cell.angle_beta   90.00
_cell.angle_gamma   90.00
#
_symmetry.space_group_name_H-M   'P 1'
#
loop_
_entity.id
_entity.type
_entity.pdbx_description
1 polymer ?
#
loop_
_entity_poly.entity_id
_entity_poly.type
_entity_poly.pdbx_seq_one_letter_code
_entity_poly.pdbx_strand_id
1 'polypeptide(L)' 'MEQLFSYGTLQNVEVQLETFGRELTGSKDHLLGYQLEMVEIKDHSVVELSGETHHPIAVVNCDGSDEISGMVFEITAQE' A
#
# COMPACT_ATOMS: atom_id res chain seq x y z
N MET A 1 -15.61 7.04 9.01
CA MET A 1 -14.28 6.60 9.46
C MET A 1 -13.99 5.37 8.64
N GLU A 2 -13.06 5.49 7.72
CA GLU A 2 -12.64 4.42 6.83
C GLU A 2 -11.24 3.98 7.21
N GLN A 3 -10.92 2.72 6.93
CA GLN A 3 -9.64 2.12 7.25
C GLN A 3 -8.92 1.81 5.95
N LEU A 4 -7.79 2.47 5.75
CA LEU A 4 -6.95 2.30 4.58
C LEU A 4 -5.75 1.44 4.96
N PHE A 5 -5.69 0.21 4.45
CA PHE A 5 -4.50 -0.62 4.59
C PHE A 5 -3.45 -0.20 3.57
N SER A 6 -2.24 0.08 4.04
CA SER A 6 -1.09 0.35 3.20
C SER A 6 0.06 -0.58 3.53
N TYR A 7 0.62 -1.17 2.48
CA TYR A 7 1.81 -2.00 2.51
C TYR A 7 3.01 -1.32 1.81
N GLY A 8 2.90 -0.03 1.50
CA GLY A 8 3.86 0.72 0.68
C GLY A 8 4.31 2.04 1.31
N THR A 9 4.68 2.99 0.45
CA THR A 9 5.31 4.27 0.80
C THR A 9 4.45 5.20 1.65
N LEU A 10 3.13 4.97 1.76
CA LEU A 10 2.25 5.72 2.65
C LEU A 10 2.64 5.59 4.14
N GLN A 11 3.49 4.63 4.50
CA GLN A 11 4.09 4.56 5.83
C GLN A 11 5.06 5.73 6.12
N ASN A 12 5.55 6.44 5.09
CA ASN A 12 6.37 7.64 5.26
C ASN A 12 5.49 8.86 5.57
N VAL A 13 5.84 9.55 6.66
CA VAL A 13 5.13 10.76 7.09
C VAL A 13 5.14 11.86 6.02
N GLU A 14 6.22 12.00 5.24
CA GLU A 14 6.30 12.96 4.13
C GLU A 14 5.22 12.68 3.06
N VAL A 15 5.05 11.42 2.67
CA VAL A 15 4.03 11.00 1.69
C VAL A 15 2.62 11.24 2.23
N GLN A 16 2.40 11.02 3.54
CA GLN A 16 1.12 11.32 4.18
C GLN A 16 0.83 12.82 4.17
N LEU A 17 1.82 13.66 4.48
CA LEU A 17 1.67 15.10 4.45
C LEU A 17 1.44 15.63 3.02
N GLU A 18 2.11 15.08 2.01
CA GLU A 18 1.89 15.47 0.61
C GLU A 18 0.53 15.02 0.06
N THR A 19 0.05 13.84 0.46
CA THR A 19 -1.20 13.26 -0.06
C THR A 19 -2.43 13.73 0.72
N PHE A 20 -2.35 13.76 2.05
CA PHE A 20 -3.46 14.05 2.97
C PHE A 20 -3.32 15.38 3.71
N GLY A 21 -2.17 16.05 3.64
CA GLY A 21 -1.95 17.32 4.36
C GLY A 21 -1.78 17.17 5.87
N ARG A 22 -1.77 15.95 6.40
CA ARG A 22 -1.64 15.61 7.83
C ARG A 22 -1.01 14.23 8.01
N GLU A 23 -0.42 14.00 9.18
CA GLU A 23 0.00 12.66 9.59
C GLU A 23 -1.23 11.80 9.87
N LEU A 24 -1.29 10.61 9.27
CA LEU A 24 -2.37 9.66 9.47
C LEU A 24 -2.11 8.84 10.73
N THR A 25 -3.13 8.71 11.57
CA THR A 25 -3.06 7.78 12.70
C THR A 25 -3.27 6.38 12.18
N GLY A 26 -2.31 5.49 12.45
CA GLY A 26 -2.39 4.12 12.01
C GLY A 26 -1.71 3.15 12.96
N SER A 27 -1.98 1.87 12.74
CA SER A 27 -1.41 0.75 13.51
C SER A 27 -0.89 -0.32 12.57
N LYS A 28 0.19 -1.00 12.97
CA LYS A 28 0.73 -2.13 12.20
C LYS A 28 -0.31 -3.24 12.13
N ASP A 29 -0.56 -3.74 10.93
CA ASP A 29 -1.57 -4.76 10.68
C ASP A 29 -1.11 -5.71 9.56
N HIS A 30 -1.80 -6.85 9.43
CA HIS A 30 -1.42 -7.91 8.51
C HIS A 30 -2.63 -8.31 7.68
N LEU A 31 -2.50 -8.20 6.35
CA LEU A 31 -3.56 -8.59 5.43
C LEU A 31 -3.44 -10.09 5.13
N LEU A 32 -4.20 -10.89 5.87
CA LEU A 32 -4.22 -12.34 5.76
C LEU A 32 -4.96 -12.81 4.50
N GLY A 33 -4.43 -13.83 3.81
CA GLY A 33 -5.04 -14.38 2.60
C GLY A 33 -4.77 -13.53 1.34
N TYR A 34 -3.80 -12.64 1.43
CA TYR A 34 -3.27 -11.87 0.31
C TYR A 34 -1.76 -12.07 0.24
N GLN A 35 -1.22 -12.03 -0.97
CA GLN A 35 0.23 -12.06 -1.22
C GLN A 35 0.62 -10.86 -2.07
N LEU A 36 1.84 -10.37 -1.90
CA LEU A 36 2.42 -9.38 -2.80
C LEU A 36 2.97 -10.09 -4.03
N GLU A 37 2.34 -9.88 -5.17
CA GLU A 37 2.84 -10.33 -6.45
C GLU A 37 3.53 -9.17 -7.18
N MET A 38 4.74 -9.43 -7.67
CA MET A 38 5.51 -8.44 -8.41
C MET A 38 5.02 -8.40 -9.86
N VAL A 39 4.20 -7.42 -10.17
CA VAL A 39 3.69 -7.23 -11.52
C VAL A 39 4.62 -6.30 -12.29
N GLU A 40 5.11 -6.78 -13.43
CA GLU A 40 5.94 -5.99 -14.35
C GLU A 40 5.12 -4.81 -14.89
N ILE A 41 5.59 -3.59 -14.63
CA ILE A 41 4.98 -2.44 -15.28
C ILE A 41 5.41 -2.43 -16.74
N LYS A 42 4.47 -2.63 -17.64
CA LYS A 42 4.73 -2.47 -19.09
C LYS A 42 4.67 -1.02 -19.54
N ASP A 43 4.19 -0.13 -18.66
CA ASP A 43 4.02 1.28 -18.96
C ASP A 43 5.30 2.05 -18.63
N HIS A 44 6.06 2.39 -19.66
CA HIS A 44 7.36 3.05 -19.53
C HIS A 44 7.29 4.35 -18.70
N SER A 45 6.20 5.12 -18.80
CA SER A 45 6.06 6.36 -18.05
C SER A 45 5.95 6.13 -16.52
N VAL A 46 5.41 4.99 -16.10
CA VAL A 46 5.29 4.64 -14.68
C VAL A 46 6.60 4.07 -14.13
N VAL A 47 7.36 3.33 -14.96
CA VAL A 47 8.72 2.88 -14.64
C VAL A 47 9.66 4.06 -14.43
N GLU A 48 9.56 5.10 -15.26
CA GLU A 48 10.42 6.30 -15.16
C GLU A 48 10.09 7.14 -13.93
N LEU A 49 8.82 7.17 -13.50
CA LEU A 49 8.38 7.90 -12.30
C LEU A 49 8.73 7.15 -11.00
N SER A 50 8.59 5.82 -10.98
CA SER A 50 8.84 5.02 -9.78
C SER A 50 10.28 4.51 -9.67
N GLY A 51 11.02 4.42 -10.79
CA GLY A 51 12.34 3.79 -10.86
C GLY A 51 12.32 2.25 -10.68
N GLU A 52 11.16 1.68 -10.41
CA GLU A 52 10.96 0.26 -10.14
C GLU A 52 10.23 -0.37 -11.32
N THR A 53 10.83 -1.40 -11.93
CA THR A 53 10.23 -2.14 -13.06
C THR A 53 9.10 -3.07 -12.64
N HIS A 54 8.97 -3.31 -11.33
CA HIS A 54 8.03 -4.24 -10.75
C HIS A 54 7.25 -3.53 -9.64
N HIS A 55 5.92 -3.50 -9.74
CA HIS A 55 5.07 -3.00 -8.67
C HIS A 55 4.53 -4.17 -7.84
N PRO A 56 4.69 -4.14 -6.51
CA PRO A 56 4.05 -5.11 -5.64
C PRO A 56 2.54 -4.85 -5.62
N ILE A 57 1.75 -5.79 -6.13
CA ILE A 57 0.29 -5.76 -6.10
C ILE A 57 -0.21 -6.82 -5.12
N ALA A 58 -1.09 -6.41 -4.20
CA ALA A 58 -1.77 -7.34 -3.32
C ALA A 58 -2.81 -8.16 -4.11
N VAL A 59 -2.55 -9.46 -4.28
CA VAL A 59 -3.48 -10.40 -4.92
C VAL A 59 -4.00 -11.39 -3.89
N VAL A 60 -5.27 -11.80 -4.04
CA VAL A 60 -5.88 -12.80 -3.15
C VAL A 60 -5.11 -14.10 -3.31
N ASN A 61 -4.63 -14.66 -2.19
CA ASN A 61 -4.02 -15.98 -2.15
C ASN A 61 -4.92 -16.93 -1.34
N CYS A 62 -5.57 -17.86 -2.04
CA CYS A 62 -6.40 -18.88 -1.40
C CYS A 62 -5.61 -19.98 -0.68
N ASP A 63 -4.29 -20.05 -0.86
CA ASP A 63 -3.43 -21.07 -0.20
C ASP A 63 -3.15 -20.74 1.28
N GLY A 64 -3.58 -19.56 1.75
CA GLY A 64 -3.82 -19.26 3.17
C GLY A 64 -2.58 -19.12 4.06
N SER A 65 -1.38 -19.24 3.49
CA SER A 65 -0.12 -19.11 4.23
C SER A 65 0.56 -17.75 4.05
N ASP A 66 0.11 -16.96 3.07
CA ASP A 66 0.65 -15.64 2.80
C ASP A 66 -0.11 -14.55 3.55
N GLU A 67 0.68 -13.62 4.07
CA GLU A 67 0.22 -12.41 4.72
C GLU A 67 1.06 -11.24 4.22
N ILE A 68 0.40 -10.09 4.02
CA ILE A 68 1.09 -8.85 3.70
C ILE A 68 1.22 -8.05 4.97
N SER A 69 2.45 -7.82 5.43
CA SER A 69 2.72 -6.90 6.54
C SER A 69 2.57 -5.45 6.07
N GLY A 70 1.81 -4.65 6.80
CA GLY A 70 1.60 -3.25 6.49
C GLY A 70 1.11 -2.45 7.69
N MET A 71 0.34 -1.42 7.39
CA MET A 71 -0.21 -0.50 8.38
C MET A 71 -1.62 -0.09 7.95
N VAL A 72 -2.57 -0.18 8.88
CA VAL A 72 -3.92 0.39 8.70
C VAL A 72 -3.90 1.82 9.18
N PHE A 73 -4.34 2.73 8.34
CA PHE A 73 -4.53 4.15 8.66
C PHE A 73 -6.02 4.47 8.76
N GLU A 74 -6.37 5.33 9.71
CA GLU A 74 -7.71 5.89 9.86
C GLU A 74 -7.86 7.15 9.01
N ILE A 75 -8.73 7.07 7.99
CA ILE A 75 -9.05 8.19 7.11
C ILE A 75 -10.54 8.57 7.20
N THR A 76 -10.86 9.78 6.77
CA THR A 76 -12.24 10.28 6.67
C THR A 76 -12.80 10.01 5.28
N ALA A 77 -14.12 9.88 5.15
CA ALA A 77 -14.76 9.56 3.87
C ALA A 77 -14.75 10.69 2.83
N GLN A 78 -14.09 11.80 3.17
CA GLN A 78 -13.95 12.98 2.33
C GLN A 78 -12.53 13.11 1.76
N GLU A 79 -11.60 12.30 2.26
CA GLU A 79 -10.24 12.13 1.73
C GLU A 79 -10.23 11.09 0.61
#